data_AF-A0A6C1QW47-F1
#
_entry.id   AF-A0A6C1QW47-F1
#
_cell.length_a   1.000
_cell.length_b   1.000
_cell.length_c   1.000
_cell.angle_alpha   90.00
_cell.angle_beta   90.00
_cell.angle_gamma   90.00
#
_symmetry.space_group_name_H-M   'P 1'
#
loop_
_entity.id
_entity.type
_entity.pdbx_description
1 polymer ?
#
loop_
_entity_poly.entity_id
_entity_poly.type
_entity_poly.pdbx_seq_one_letter_code
_entity_poly.pdbx_strand_id
1 'polypeptide(L)' 'MREILAHTPGKIYLLILLLSIVIMAVAVGMGALDTPADGVPILVFGWMTMPLAMGVVFVIVWLIAYLIYFLKFWPYR' A
#
# COMPACT_ATOMS: atom_id res chain seq x y z
N MET A 1 24.53 7.04 13.99
CA MET A 1 23.19 6.39 14.02
C MET A 1 22.07 7.26 14.62
N ARG A 2 22.34 8.20 15.56
CA ARG A 2 21.31 9.13 16.07
C ARG A 2 20.63 9.99 14.99
N GLU A 3 21.35 10.34 13.93
CA GLU A 3 20.81 11.11 12.79
C GLU A 3 19.72 10.35 12.03
N ILE A 4 19.88 9.03 11.81
CA ILE A 4 18.86 8.19 11.18
C ILE A 4 17.61 8.12 12.07
N LEU A 5 17.81 7.99 13.39
CA LEU A 5 16.74 7.99 14.37
C LEU A 5 16.05 9.37 14.53
N ALA A 6 16.66 10.46 14.08
CA ALA A 6 16.06 11.80 14.09
C ALA A 6 15.39 12.17 12.76
N HIS A 7 15.57 11.36 11.70
CA HIS A 7 15.05 11.66 10.38
C HIS A 7 13.55 11.37 10.26
N THR A 8 12.73 12.29 10.76
CA THR A 8 11.26 12.24 10.75
C THR A 8 10.67 11.92 9.38
N PRO A 9 11.15 12.49 8.25
CA PRO A 9 10.61 12.16 6.93
C PRO A 9 10.81 10.69 6.56
N GLY A 10 11.97 10.11 6.90
CA GLY A 10 12.25 8.69 6.68
C GLY A 10 11.35 7.79 7.50
N LYS A 11 11.04 8.17 8.74
CA LYS A 11 10.08 7.43 9.58
C LYS A 11 8.67 7.45 9.00
N ILE A 12 8.21 8.60 8.52
CA ILE A 12 6.89 8.73 7.87
C ILE A 12 6.84 7.86 6.62
N TYR A 13 7.89 7.89 5.80
CA TYR A 13 7.99 7.02 4.62
C TYR A 13 7.89 5.53 4.99
N LEU A 14 8.63 5.09 6.01
CA LEU A 14 8.57 3.71 6.50
C LEU A 14 7.21 3.34 7.10
N LEU A 15 6.55 4.27 7.80
CA LEU A 15 5.19 4.07 8.30
C LEU A 15 4.18 3.90 7.16
N ILE A 16 4.26 4.72 6.10
CA ILE A 16 3.42 4.58 4.91
C ILE A 16 3.64 3.21 4.26
N LEU A 17 4.90 2.79 4.13
CA LEU A 17 5.24 1.46 3.60
C LEU A 17 4.61 0.35 4.46
N LEU A 18 4.77 0.41 5.78
CA LEU A 18 4.20 -0.59 6.68
C LEU A 18 2.67 -0.62 6.58
N LEU A 19 2.02 0.55 6.62
CA LEU A 19 0.57 0.65 6.49
C LEU A 19 0.07 0.08 5.16
N SER A 20 0.78 0.35 4.06
CA SER A 20 0.40 -0.18 2.75
C SER A 20 0.46 -1.70 2.68
N ILE A 21 1.44 -2.34 3.34
CA ILE A 21 1.52 -3.80 3.45
C ILE A 21 0.34 -4.35 4.25
N VAL A 22 0.04 -3.75 5.41
CA VAL A 22 -1.07 -4.18 6.27
C VAL A 22 -2.41 -4.04 5.53
N ILE A 23 -2.65 -2.90 4.89
CA ILE A 23 -3.86 -2.66 4.10
C ILE A 23 -3.98 -3.67 2.97
N MET A 24 -2.90 -3.95 2.25
CA MET A 24 -2.88 -4.96 1.19
C MET A 24 -3.24 -6.35 1.73
N ALA A 25 -2.63 -6.79 2.83
CA ALA A 25 -2.90 -8.09 3.44
C ALA A 25 -4.35 -8.23 3.90
N VAL A 26 -4.89 -7.19 4.55
CA VAL A 26 -6.28 -7.15 5.01
C VAL A 26 -7.24 -7.17 3.81
N ALA A 27 -6.99 -6.34 2.79
CA ALA A 27 -7.83 -6.30 1.59
C ALA A 27 -7.86 -7.65 0.87
N VAL A 28 -6.70 -8.30 0.72
CA VAL A 28 -6.61 -9.65 0.12
C VAL A 28 -7.31 -10.70 0.97
N GLY A 29 -7.13 -10.66 2.29
CA GLY A 29 -7.76 -11.62 3.20
C GLY A 29 -9.27 -11.48 3.31
N MET A 30 -9.77 -10.25 3.32
CA MET A 30 -11.22 -9.98 3.33
C MET A 30 -11.87 -10.24 1.96
N GLY A 31 -11.11 -10.06 0.88
CA GLY A 31 -11.65 -10.04 -0.46
C GLY A 31 -12.53 -8.81 -0.71
N ALA A 32 -12.78 -8.52 -1.99
CA ALA A 32 -13.74 -7.50 -2.39
C ALA A 32 -15.05 -8.21 -2.73
N LEU A 33 -16.13 -7.84 -2.06
CA LEU A 33 -17.47 -8.36 -2.35
C LEU A 33 -18.28 -7.28 -3.04
N ASP A 34 -18.96 -7.67 -4.11
CA ASP A 34 -19.99 -6.84 -4.75
C ASP A 34 -21.35 -7.49 -4.48
N THR A 35 -22.38 -6.67 -4.26
CA THR A 35 -23.75 -7.14 -4.01
C THR A 35 -24.62 -6.75 -5.20
N PRO A 36 -24.78 -7.63 -6.21
CA PRO A 36 -25.71 -7.39 -7.31
C PRO A 36 -27.16 -7.26 -6.81
N ALA A 37 -28.04 -6.75 -7.68
CA ALA A 37 -29.45 -6.49 -7.36
C ALA A 37 -30.22 -7.72 -6.86
N ASP A 38 -29.73 -8.90 -7.23
CA ASP A 38 -30.19 -10.25 -6.87
C ASP A 38 -29.78 -10.66 -5.44
N GLY A 39 -28.98 -9.84 -4.73
CA GLY A 39 -28.72 -9.92 -3.30
C GLY A 39 -27.67 -10.94 -2.86
N VAL A 40 -27.10 -11.72 -3.79
CA VAL A 40 -26.07 -12.73 -3.50
C VAL A 40 -24.68 -12.10 -3.64
N PRO A 41 -23.86 -12.03 -2.58
CA PRO A 41 -22.53 -11.45 -2.66
C PRO A 41 -21.61 -12.24 -3.60
N ILE A 42 -20.95 -11.55 -4.52
CA ILE A 42 -19.98 -12.15 -5.44
C ILE A 42 -18.58 -11.64 -5.10
N LEU A 43 -17.61 -12.56 -5.08
CA LEU A 43 -16.20 -12.21 -4.89
C LEU A 43 -15.63 -11.57 -6.16
N VAL A 44 -15.37 -10.27 -6.09
CA VAL A 44 -14.75 -9.50 -7.16
C VAL A 44 -13.27 -9.86 -7.25
N PHE A 45 -12.76 -10.02 -8.48
CA PHE A 45 -11.38 -10.44 -8.78
C PHE A 45 -11.00 -11.87 -8.32
N GLY A 46 -11.82 -12.55 -7.51
CA GLY A 46 -11.54 -13.91 -7.05
C GLY A 46 -10.24 -14.01 -6.23
N TRP A 47 -9.98 -15.18 -5.65
CA TRP A 47 -8.83 -15.36 -4.76
C TRP A 47 -7.45 -15.24 -5.44
N MET A 48 -7.38 -15.49 -6.76
CA MET A 48 -6.11 -15.52 -7.48
C MET A 48 -5.73 -14.17 -8.11
N THR A 49 -6.70 -13.41 -8.66
CA THR A 49 -6.36 -12.12 -9.32
C THR A 49 -6.38 -10.94 -8.35
N MET A 50 -7.04 -11.07 -7.20
CA MET A 50 -7.10 -10.02 -6.17
C MET A 50 -5.73 -9.73 -5.52
N PRO A 51 -4.88 -10.73 -5.15
CA PRO A 51 -3.50 -10.47 -4.75
C PRO A 51 -2.67 -9.74 -5.81
N LEU A 52 -2.88 -10.08 -7.09
CA LEU A 52 -2.16 -9.44 -8.19
C LEU A 52 -2.58 -7.97 -8.34
N ALA A 53 -3.89 -7.69 -8.37
CA ALA A 53 -4.42 -6.33 -8.45
C ALA A 53 -3.96 -5.47 -7.26
N MET A 54 -4.06 -6.01 -6.05
CA MET A 54 -3.62 -5.32 -4.83
C MET A 54 -2.11 -5.11 -4.82
N GLY A 55 -1.32 -6.05 -5.34
CA GLY A 55 0.12 -5.91 -5.53
C GLY A 55 0.49 -4.76 -6.47
N VAL A 56 -0.25 -4.59 -7.58
CA VAL A 56 -0.06 -3.44 -8.49
C VAL A 56 -0.34 -2.12 -7.78
N VAL A 57 -1.46 -2.02 -7.05
CA VAL A 57 -1.81 -0.82 -6.26
C VAL A 57 -0.72 -0.53 -5.23
N PHE A 58 -0.24 -1.55 -4.52
CA PHE A 58 0.86 -1.42 -3.57
C PHE A 58 2.12 -0.83 -4.20
N VAL A 59 2.55 -1.36 -5.35
CA VAL A 59 3.74 -0.85 -6.07
C VAL A 59 3.56 0.61 -6.48
N ILE A 60 2.36 0.99 -6.96
CA ILE A 60 2.07 2.39 -7.35
C ILE A 60 2.16 3.32 -6.13
N VAL A 61 1.51 2.96 -5.02
CA VAL A 61 1.56 3.73 -3.77
C VAL A 61 3.01 3.88 -3.32
N TRP A 62 3.79 2.81 -3.39
CA TRP A 62 5.19 2.82 -2.99
C TRP A 62 6.06 3.69 -3.89
N LEU A 63 5.86 3.62 -5.21
CA LEU A 63 6.55 4.47 -6.17
C LEU A 63 6.27 5.95 -5.92
N ILE A 64 5.01 6.32 -5.67
CA ILE A 64 4.62 7.70 -5.36
C ILE A 64 5.27 8.16 -4.05
N ALA A 65 5.19 7.35 -2.99
CA ALA A 65 5.80 7.68 -1.71
C ALA A 65 7.33 7.82 -1.83
N TYR A 66 7.97 6.95 -2.62
CA TYR A 66 9.40 7.00 -2.89
C TYR A 66 9.77 8.27 -3.64
N LEU A 67 9.04 8.62 -4.71
CA LEU A 67 9.30 9.85 -5.47
C LEU A 67 9.14 11.09 -4.59
N ILE A 68 8.09 11.17 -3.76
CA ILE A 68 7.91 12.29 -2.83
C ILE A 68 9.08 12.37 -1.85
N TYR A 69 9.48 11.24 -1.26
CA TYR A 69 10.59 11.19 -0.32
C TYR A 69 11.90 11.61 -0.98
N PHE A 70 12.20 11.05 -2.15
CA PHE A 70 13.40 11.32 -2.92
C PHE A 70 13.47 12.80 -3.35
N LEU A 71 12.39 13.33 -3.90
CA LEU A 71 12.33 14.70 -4.42
C LEU A 71 12.15 15.79 -3.34
N LYS A 72 11.69 15.47 -2.13
CA LYS A 72 11.53 16.48 -1.04
C LYS A 72 12.44 16.32 0.18
N PHE A 73 12.82 15.10 0.56
CA PHE A 73 13.57 14.86 1.81
C PHE A 73 14.94 14.18 1.65
N TRP A 74 15.28 13.67 0.46
CA TRP A 74 16.61 13.11 0.20
C TRP A 74 17.75 14.10 0.52
N PRO A 75 18.73 13.69 1.34
CA PRO A 75 19.79 14.59 1.84
C PRO A 75 20.88 14.91 0.81
N TYR A 76 21.01 14.11 -0.26
CA TYR A 76 22.04 14.30 -1.30
C TYR A 76 21.51 15.06 -2.52
N ARG A 77 20.67 16.08 -2.31
CA ARG A 77 20.32 17.00 -3.39
C ARG A 77 21.42 18.01 -3.64
#